data_AF-A0A9P7YQX9-F1
#
_entry.id   AF-A0A9P7YQX9-F1
#
_cell.length_a   1.000
_cell.length_b   1.000
_cell.length_c   1.000
_cell.angle_alpha   90.00
_cell.angle_beta   90.00
_cell.angle_gamma   90.00
#
_symmetry.space_group_name_H-M   'P 1'
#
loop_
_entity.id
_entity.type
_entity.pdbx_description
1 polymer ?
#
loop_
_entity_poly.entity_id
_entity_poly.type
_entity_poly.pdbx_seq_one_letter_code
_entity_poly.pdbx_strand_id
1 'polypeptide(L)'
;MKSISQYFFGGICIVSTIEGRKVRRHDVEEGTAILLVFENRSVGMFVLTFIISYSAPTYGISKQVPEKTQCFHKPQKVPISSIVSGTKACLSVPDLTRWSYDDVVEKEGGEKGWNHELKAEKLGVRREDVAFDLLVEYFVNVAEGRVAELCR
;
A
#
# COMPACT_ATOMS: atom_id res chain seq x y z
N MET A 1 -17.07 -7.29 -9.78
CA MET A 1 -16.49 -7.06 -8.43
C MET A 1 -15.19 -6.28 -8.61
N LYS A 2 -15.14 -5.01 -8.21
CA LYS A 2 -13.91 -4.20 -8.29
C LYS A 2 -13.01 -4.50 -7.10
N SER A 3 -11.72 -4.69 -7.33
CA SER A 3 -10.74 -4.82 -6.24
C SER A 3 -10.56 -3.49 -5.51
N ILE A 4 -10.00 -3.51 -4.29
CA ILE A 4 -9.69 -2.28 -3.54
C ILE A 4 -8.80 -1.31 -4.33
N SER A 5 -7.86 -1.83 -5.12
CA SER A 5 -7.01 -1.02 -5.99
C SER A 5 -7.82 -0.37 -7.11
N GLN A 6 -8.78 -1.08 -7.69
CA GLN A 6 -9.66 -0.51 -8.71
C GLN A 6 -10.62 0.56 -8.14
N TYR A 7 -11.01 0.41 -6.88
CA TYR A 7 -11.80 1.42 -6.19
C TYR A 7 -11.03 2.74 -6.02
N PHE A 8 -9.76 2.68 -5.62
CA PHE A 8 -8.95 3.89 -5.42
C PHE A 8 -8.33 4.47 -6.69
N PHE A 9 -7.95 3.61 -7.65
CA PHE A 9 -7.11 4.01 -8.78
C PHE A 9 -7.79 3.89 -10.14
N GLY A 10 -9.02 3.35 -10.21
CA GLY A 10 -9.78 3.19 -11.45
C GLY A 10 -9.53 1.85 -12.15
N GLY A 11 -9.98 1.73 -13.41
CA GLY A 11 -9.80 0.49 -14.19
C GLY A 11 -8.32 0.14 -14.39
N ILE A 12 -8.03 -1.16 -14.60
CA ILE A 12 -6.68 -1.65 -14.88
C ILE A 12 -6.52 -1.74 -16.40
N CYS A 13 -5.50 -1.09 -16.94
CA CYS A 13 -5.18 -1.10 -18.37
C CYS A 13 -4.06 -2.08 -18.72
N ILE A 14 -3.05 -2.19 -17.87
CA ILE A 14 -1.87 -3.03 -18.13
C ILE A 14 -1.57 -3.86 -16.89
N VAL A 15 -1.24 -5.13 -17.13
CA VAL A 15 -0.83 -6.10 -16.11
C VAL A 15 0.48 -6.73 -16.55
N SER A 16 1.46 -6.76 -15.66
CA SER A 16 2.68 -7.55 -15.81
C SER A 16 2.93 -8.33 -14.53
N THR A 17 3.18 -9.63 -14.66
CA THR A 17 3.33 -10.54 -13.51
C THR A 17 4.62 -11.34 -13.60
N ILE A 18 5.20 -11.62 -12.44
CA ILE A 18 6.30 -12.55 -12.28
C ILE A 18 5.88 -13.56 -11.23
N GLU A 19 5.73 -14.81 -11.66
CA GLU A 19 5.37 -15.92 -10.79
C GLU A 19 6.52 -16.26 -9.84
N GLY A 20 6.17 -16.50 -8.58
CA GLY A 20 7.08 -17.01 -7.57
C GLY A 20 7.26 -18.52 -7.69
N ARG A 21 8.38 -19.02 -7.18
CA ARG A 21 8.69 -20.45 -7.17
C ARG A 21 7.66 -21.22 -6.33
N LYS A 22 7.29 -22.41 -6.80
CA LYS A 22 6.56 -23.43 -6.03
C LYS A 22 7.54 -24.09 -5.04
N VAL A 23 7.32 -23.96 -3.73
CA VAL A 23 8.29 -24.40 -2.70
C VAL A 23 7.80 -25.62 -1.92
N ARG A 24 6.48 -25.79 -1.80
CA ARG A 24 5.81 -26.89 -1.12
C ARG A 24 5.37 -27.95 -2.12
N ARG A 25 4.82 -29.05 -1.61
CA ARG A 25 4.29 -30.17 -2.41
C ARG A 25 2.91 -29.87 -3.04
N HIS A 26 2.66 -28.60 -3.33
CA HIS A 26 1.44 -28.16 -4.01
C HIS A 26 1.82 -27.58 -5.37
N ASP A 27 1.03 -27.87 -6.39
CA ASP A 27 1.22 -27.35 -7.74
C ASP A 27 0.63 -25.94 -7.88
N VAL A 28 1.00 -25.03 -6.96
CA VAL A 28 0.55 -23.64 -6.94
C VAL A 28 1.70 -22.71 -6.59
N GLU A 29 1.69 -21.51 -7.17
CA GLU A 29 2.67 -20.46 -6.90
C GLU A 29 2.51 -19.97 -5.45
N GLU A 30 3.64 -19.79 -4.75
CA GLU A 30 3.64 -19.32 -3.36
C GLU A 30 3.95 -17.83 -3.21
N GLY A 31 4.13 -17.15 -4.33
CA GLY A 31 4.26 -15.70 -4.36
C GLY A 31 4.19 -15.17 -5.78
N THR A 32 4.07 -13.87 -5.92
CA THR A 32 4.08 -13.18 -7.21
C THR A 32 4.44 -11.72 -7.01
N ALA A 33 5.15 -11.16 -7.98
CA ALA A 33 5.23 -9.71 -8.15
C ALA A 33 4.30 -9.30 -9.28
N ILE A 34 3.51 -8.25 -9.07
CA ILE A 34 2.51 -7.75 -10.01
C ILE A 34 2.73 -6.25 -10.19
N LEU A 35 2.85 -5.82 -11.43
CA LEU A 35 2.81 -4.42 -11.82
C LEU A 35 1.49 -4.14 -12.52
N LEU A 36 0.75 -3.14 -12.05
CA LEU A 36 -0.51 -2.69 -12.62
C LEU A 36 -0.38 -1.24 -13.10
N VAL A 37 -0.90 -0.94 -14.29
CA VAL A 37 -1.13 0.44 -14.74
C VAL A 37 -2.63 0.66 -14.83
N PHE A 38 -3.09 1.74 -14.20
CA PHE A 38 -4.51 2.09 -14.15
C PHE A 38 -4.89 3.12 -15.22
N GLU A 39 -6.19 3.28 -15.49
CA GLU A 39 -6.73 4.24 -16.48
C GLU A 39 -6.29 5.68 -16.23
N ASN A 40 -6.14 6.06 -14.95
CA ASN A 40 -5.65 7.37 -14.54
C ASN A 40 -4.11 7.51 -14.65
N ARG A 41 -3.43 6.51 -15.23
CA ARG A 41 -1.97 6.40 -15.37
C ARG A 41 -1.19 6.23 -14.07
N SER A 42 -1.86 6.02 -12.94
CA SER A 42 -1.16 5.56 -11.74
C SER A 42 -0.60 4.16 -11.96
N VAL A 43 0.49 3.86 -11.24
CA VAL A 43 1.19 2.58 -11.32
C VAL A 43 1.26 1.98 -9.93
N GLY A 44 0.86 0.72 -9.80
CA GLY A 44 0.91 -0.03 -8.56
C GLY A 44 1.85 -1.22 -8.68
N MET A 45 2.70 -1.41 -7.67
CA MET A 45 3.51 -2.62 -7.51
C MET A 45 3.02 -3.40 -6.31
N PHE A 46 2.64 -4.65 -6.54
CA PHE A 46 2.13 -5.56 -5.51
C PHE A 46 3.06 -6.76 -5.42
N VAL A 47 3.47 -7.09 -4.20
CA VAL A 47 4.23 -8.31 -3.93
C VAL A 47 3.40 -9.14 -2.97
N LEU A 48 2.98 -10.30 -3.43
CA LEU A 48 2.21 -11.26 -2.66
C LEU A 48 3.11 -12.46 -2.37
N THR A 49 3.10 -12.94 -1.13
CA THR A 49 3.83 -14.15 -0.75
C THR A 49 3.12 -14.88 0.38
N PHE A 50 3.02 -16.20 0.27
CA PHE A 50 2.58 -17.10 1.33
C PHE A 50 3.69 -17.34 2.37
N ILE A 51 4.94 -17.04 2.01
CA ILE A 51 6.10 -17.14 2.89
C ILE A 51 6.75 -15.76 2.96
N ILE A 52 6.49 -15.05 4.05
CA ILE A 52 7.24 -13.84 4.37
C ILE A 52 8.63 -14.30 4.84
N SER A 53 9.58 -14.40 3.91
CA SER A 53 10.97 -14.23 4.33
C SER A 53 11.09 -12.79 4.80
N TYR A 54 11.78 -12.54 5.91
CA TYR A 54 11.88 -11.28 6.67
C TYR A 54 12.35 -10.04 5.88
N SER A 55 12.46 -10.11 4.57
CA SER A 55 12.86 -9.08 3.63
C SER A 55 11.67 -8.53 2.84
N ALA A 56 10.60 -8.08 3.51
CA ALA A 56 9.62 -7.23 2.85
C ALA A 56 10.34 -5.92 2.44
N PRO A 57 10.42 -5.57 1.14
CA PRO A 57 11.29 -4.48 0.67
C PRO A 57 10.82 -3.10 1.17
N THR A 58 9.57 -2.98 1.58
CA THR A 58 8.95 -1.69 1.90
C THR A 58 9.46 -1.06 3.21
N TYR A 59 10.06 -1.82 4.12
CA TYR A 59 10.63 -1.28 5.37
C TYR A 59 12.17 -1.15 5.36
N GLY A 60 12.83 -1.66 4.31
CA GLY A 60 14.28 -1.89 4.30
C GLY A 60 15.10 -1.07 3.30
N ILE A 61 14.50 -0.56 2.21
CA ILE A 61 15.29 0.08 1.13
C ILE A 61 15.96 1.38 1.60
N SER A 62 15.42 2.09 2.60
CA SER A 62 16.03 3.32 3.14
C SER A 62 17.03 3.11 4.29
N LYS A 63 17.18 1.88 4.81
CA LYS A 63 18.08 1.59 5.95
C LYS A 63 19.27 0.68 5.62
N GLN A 64 19.47 0.29 4.36
CA GLN A 64 20.43 -0.75 4.01
C GLN A 64 21.42 -0.35 2.92
N VAL A 65 22.43 0.44 3.30
CA VAL A 65 23.84 0.30 2.87
C VAL A 65 24.66 0.79 4.08
N PRO A 66 25.48 -0.04 4.75
CA PRO A 66 26.62 -0.73 4.15
C PRO A 66 26.74 -2.25 4.48
N GLU A 67 26.87 -3.03 3.41
CA GLU A 67 27.59 -4.31 3.20
C GLU A 67 27.60 -5.47 4.25
N LYS A 68 27.31 -5.30 5.54
CA LYS A 68 27.44 -6.40 6.53
C LYS A 68 26.47 -6.35 7.71
N THR A 69 25.17 -6.28 7.45
CA THR A 69 24.19 -6.47 8.53
C THR A 69 23.17 -7.53 8.14
N GLN A 70 23.51 -8.80 8.39
CA GLN A 70 22.51 -9.86 8.52
C GLN A 70 21.57 -9.48 9.66
N CYS A 71 20.43 -8.89 9.31
CA CYS A 71 19.42 -8.52 10.29
C CYS A 71 18.59 -9.76 10.63
N PHE A 72 19.16 -10.66 11.45
CA PHE A 72 18.35 -11.58 12.25
C PHE A 72 17.81 -10.82 13.45
N HIS A 73 16.82 -9.96 13.23
CA HIS A 73 16.05 -9.40 14.33
C HIS A 73 14.73 -10.18 14.43
N LYS A 74 14.37 -10.50 15.68
CA LYS A 74 13.13 -11.15 16.16
C LYS A 74 11.91 -10.77 15.30
N PRO A 75 10.87 -11.63 15.20
CA PRO A 75 9.59 -11.30 14.57
C PRO A 75 8.99 -10.04 15.22
N GLN A 76 9.39 -8.88 14.72
CA GLN A 76 8.56 -7.70 14.80
C GLN A 76 7.36 -8.02 13.93
N LYS A 77 6.15 -7.71 14.42
CA LYS A 77 4.99 -7.60 13.56
C LYS A 77 5.30 -6.49 12.56
N VAL A 78 5.99 -6.83 11.47
CA VAL A 78 6.24 -5.90 10.38
C VAL A 78 4.87 -5.69 9.76
N PRO A 79 4.25 -4.51 9.90
CA PRO A 79 3.01 -4.24 9.19
C PRO A 79 3.36 -4.39 7.70
N ILE A 80 2.57 -5.15 6.95
CA ILE A 80 2.62 -5.10 5.50
C ILE A 80 2.36 -3.65 5.13
N SER A 81 3.42 -2.89 4.86
CA SER A 81 3.30 -1.46 4.59
C SER A 81 3.03 -1.26 3.11
N SER A 82 1.85 -0.77 2.79
CA SER A 82 1.57 -0.22 1.46
C SER A 82 1.89 1.27 1.50
N ILE A 83 2.56 1.78 0.47
CA ILE A 83 2.81 3.22 0.30
C ILE A 83 2.01 3.68 -0.91
N VAL A 84 1.14 4.66 -0.70
CA VAL A 84 0.41 5.33 -1.78
C VAL A 84 1.05 6.69 -1.98
N SER A 85 1.78 6.85 -3.09
CA SER A 85 2.49 8.08 -3.41
C SER A 85 1.68 8.95 -4.37
N GLY A 86 1.40 10.18 -3.95
CA GLY A 86 0.82 11.22 -4.79
C GLY A 86 1.84 12.28 -5.18
N THR A 87 1.40 13.31 -5.91
CA THR A 87 2.28 14.40 -6.38
C THR A 87 2.74 15.33 -5.27
N LYS A 88 2.03 15.39 -4.13
CA LYS A 88 2.31 16.30 -3.01
C LYS A 88 2.72 15.59 -1.72
N ALA A 89 2.32 14.35 -1.55
CA ALA A 89 2.53 13.60 -0.32
C ALA A 89 2.43 12.09 -0.58
N CYS A 90 2.93 11.30 0.36
CA CYS A 90 2.77 9.85 0.39
C CYS A 90 1.99 9.42 1.63
N LEU A 91 1.16 8.38 1.51
CA LEU A 91 0.43 7.79 2.63
C LEU A 91 0.97 6.39 2.89
N SER A 92 1.40 6.15 4.13
CA SER A 92 1.74 4.81 4.61
C SER A 92 0.50 4.15 5.22
N VAL A 93 0.27 2.90 4.86
CA VAL A 93 -0.85 2.06 5.33
C VAL A 93 -0.23 0.78 5.91
N PRO A 94 -0.62 0.30 7.10
CA PRO A 94 -1.84 0.65 7.84
C PRO A 94 -1.67 1.70 8.94
N ASP A 95 -0.47 2.25 9.14
CA ASP A 95 -0.20 3.22 10.21
C ASP A 95 -0.85 4.60 9.96
N LEU A 96 -1.30 4.84 8.72
CA LEU A 96 -2.00 6.04 8.26
C LEU A 96 -1.17 7.30 8.49
N THR A 97 0.15 7.18 8.31
CA THR A 97 1.06 8.31 8.37
C THR A 97 1.16 8.93 6.98
N ARG A 98 0.79 10.21 6.88
CA ARG A 98 1.01 11.07 5.73
C ARG A 98 2.41 11.69 5.81
N TRP A 99 3.18 11.55 4.74
CA TRP A 99 4.53 12.07 4.59
C TRP A 99 4.53 13.16 3.52
N SER A 100 4.98 14.38 3.85
CA SER A 100 4.99 15.48 2.89
C SER A 100 6.15 16.47 3.10
N TYR A 101 6.41 17.26 2.06
CA TYR A 101 7.31 18.41 2.10
C TYR A 101 6.51 19.73 2.17
N ASP A 102 5.33 19.74 2.78
CA ASP A 102 4.46 20.94 2.77
C ASP A 102 5.11 22.15 3.46
N ASP A 103 5.97 21.90 4.44
CA ASP A 103 6.67 22.94 5.20
C ASP A 103 7.91 23.48 4.44
N VAL A 104 8.25 22.91 3.28
CA VAL A 104 9.30 23.45 2.39
C VAL A 104 8.68 24.49 1.46
N VAL A 105 8.89 25.76 1.77
CA VAL A 105 8.38 26.88 0.98
C VAL A 105 9.25 27.07 -0.27
N GLU A 106 8.76 26.64 -1.43
CA GLU A 106 9.43 26.85 -2.73
C GLU A 106 9.73 28.33 -3.02
N LYS A 107 9.00 29.26 -2.40
CA LYS A 107 9.19 30.71 -2.56
C LYS A 107 10.44 31.27 -1.87
N GLU A 108 11.06 30.56 -0.93
CA GLU A 108 12.30 30.98 -0.25
C GLU A 108 13.56 30.35 -0.86
N GLY A 109 13.45 29.71 -2.04
CA GLY A 109 14.56 29.04 -2.70
C GLY A 109 14.86 27.64 -2.13
N GLY A 110 14.00 27.10 -1.27
CA GLY A 110 14.10 25.73 -0.79
C GLY A 110 13.65 24.73 -1.85
N GLU A 111 14.58 23.89 -2.32
CA GLU A 111 14.26 22.77 -3.21
C GLU A 111 13.82 21.55 -2.40
N LYS A 112 12.66 20.97 -2.74
CA LYS A 112 12.22 19.69 -2.15
C LYS A 112 13.27 18.61 -2.44
N GLY A 113 13.73 17.93 -1.41
CA GLY A 113 14.74 16.90 -1.57
C GLY A 113 15.26 16.34 -0.26
N TRP A 114 16.29 15.53 -0.36
CA TRP A 114 16.91 14.80 0.75
C TRP A 114 17.48 15.69 1.87
N ASN A 115 17.70 16.98 1.60
CA ASN A 115 18.23 17.94 2.56
C ASN A 115 17.18 18.50 3.52
N HIS A 116 15.90 18.21 3.30
CA HIS A 116 14.80 18.66 4.14
C HIS A 116 14.11 17.48 4.81
N GLU A 117 13.74 17.67 6.08
CA GLU A 117 13.00 16.66 6.82
C GLU A 117 11.57 16.54 6.29
N LEU A 118 11.09 15.31 6.14
CA LEU A 118 9.70 15.03 5.78
C LEU A 118 8.80 15.25 7.00
N LYS A 119 7.72 15.99 6.81
CA LYS A 119 6.66 16.10 7.81
C LYS A 119 5.91 14.78 7.89
N ALA A 120 5.83 14.21 9.09
CA ALA A 120 5.02 13.03 9.38
C ALA A 120 3.74 13.46 10.13
N GLU A 121 2.59 13.23 9.51
CA GLU A 121 1.28 13.56 10.07
C GLU A 121 0.45 12.28 10.19
N LYS A 122 0.01 11.96 11.41
CA LYS A 122 -0.81 10.76 11.65
C LYS A 122 -2.28 11.10 11.42
N LEU A 123 -2.89 10.47 10.42
CA LEU A 123 -4.30 10.71 10.12
C LEU A 123 -5.20 10.01 11.14
N GLY A 124 -6.19 10.74 11.64
CA GLY A 124 -7.24 10.19 12.48
C GLY A 124 -8.22 9.36 11.65
N VAL A 125 -8.54 8.16 12.14
CA VAL A 125 -9.63 7.33 11.62
C VAL A 125 -10.49 6.87 12.77
N ARG A 126 -11.79 6.72 12.53
CA ARG A 126 -12.72 6.09 13.48
C ARG A 126 -12.29 4.64 13.66
N ARG A 127 -11.71 4.32 14.82
CA ARG A 127 -11.19 2.98 15.13
C ARG A 127 -12.25 2.11 15.80
N GLU A 128 -13.28 2.75 16.31
CA GLU A 128 -14.49 2.18 16.89
C GLU A 128 -15.38 1.53 15.82
N ASP A 129 -15.28 1.97 14.56
CA ASP A 129 -16.00 1.36 13.45
C ASP A 129 -15.36 0.02 13.07
N VAL A 130 -16.10 -1.07 13.25
CA VAL A 130 -15.70 -2.38 12.76
C VAL A 130 -16.05 -2.46 11.27
N ALA A 131 -15.03 -2.60 10.42
CA ALA A 131 -15.22 -2.62 8.96
C ALA A 131 -16.23 -3.68 8.49
N PHE A 132 -16.31 -4.82 9.18
CA PHE A 132 -17.30 -5.86 8.88
C PHE A 132 -18.74 -5.38 9.14
N ASP A 133 -18.98 -4.69 10.25
CA ASP A 133 -20.31 -4.18 10.60
C ASP A 133 -20.77 -3.14 9.58
N LEU A 134 -19.86 -2.24 9.17
CA LEU A 134 -20.12 -1.27 8.10
C LEU A 134 -20.44 -1.95 6.76
N LEU A 135 -19.76 -3.07 6.43
CA LEU A 135 -20.04 -3.83 5.20
C LEU A 135 -21.41 -4.51 5.26
N VAL A 136 -21.81 -5.06 6.40
CA VAL A 136 -23.13 -5.67 6.60
C VAL A 136 -24.22 -4.62 6.50
N GLU A 137 -24.05 -3.47 7.15
CA GLU A 137 -24.99 -2.35 7.06
C GLU A 137 -25.12 -1.85 5.61
N TYR A 138 -24.00 -1.67 4.91
CA TYR A 138 -24.00 -1.31 3.50
C TYR A 138 -24.78 -2.32 2.65
N PHE A 139 -24.56 -3.62 2.88
CA PHE A 139 -25.28 -4.68 2.17
C PHE A 139 -26.80 -4.60 2.38
N VAL A 140 -27.25 -4.39 3.62
CA VAL A 140 -28.68 -4.21 3.92
C VAL A 140 -29.25 -2.99 3.19
N ASN A 141 -28.54 -1.86 3.23
CA ASN A 141 -28.98 -0.63 2.57
C ASN A 141 -29.09 -0.79 1.04
N VAL A 142 -28.20 -1.58 0.40
CA VAL A 142 -28.31 -1.92 -1.03
C VAL A 142 -29.50 -2.83 -1.30
N ALA A 143 -29.70 -3.87 -0.48
CA ALA A 143 -30.81 -4.81 -0.65
C ALA A 143 -32.18 -4.12 -0.55
N GLU A 144 -32.28 -3.07 0.27
CA GLU A 144 -33.50 -2.27 0.42
C GLU A 144 -33.61 -1.11 -0.59
N GLY A 145 -32.66 -0.98 -1.52
CA GLY A 145 -32.67 0.07 -2.55
C GLY A 145 -32.42 1.48 -2.02
N ARG A 146 -31.88 1.62 -0.80
CA ARG A 146 -31.56 2.92 -0.19
C ARG A 146 -30.26 3.51 -0.74
N VAL A 147 -29.33 2.65 -1.17
CA VAL A 147 -28.03 3.02 -1.73
C VAL A 147 -27.77 2.18 -2.98
N ALA A 148 -27.12 2.77 -3.98
CA ALA A 148 -26.70 2.06 -5.19
C ALA A 148 -25.52 1.11 -4.91
N GLU A 149 -25.43 0.01 -5.67
CA GLU A 149 -24.29 -0.89 -5.57
C GLU A 149 -22.96 -0.22 -5.97
N LEU A 150 -21.94 -0.30 -5.11
CA LEU A 150 -20.60 0.26 -5.34
C LEU A 150 -19.84 -0.56 -6.40
N CYS A 151 -20.21 -1.82 -6.54
CA CYS A 151 -19.57 -2.78 -7.44
C CYS A 151 -20.49 -3.11 -8.61
N ARG A 152 -20.34 -2.37 -9.71
CA ARG A 152 -20.59 -2.89 -11.07
C ARG A 152 -19.28 -3.34 -11.67
#